data_AF-A0A645DEI1-F1
#
_entry.id   AF-A0A645DEI1-F1
#
_cell.length_a   1.000
_cell.length_b   1.000
_cell.length_c   1.000
_cell.angle_alpha   90.00
_cell.angle_beta   90.00
_cell.angle_gamma   90.00
#
_symmetry.space_group_name_H-M   'P 1'
#
loop_
_entity.id
_entity.type
_entity.pdbx_description
1 polymer ?
#
loop_
_entity_poly.entity_id
_entity_poly.type
_entity_poly.pdbx_seq_one_letter_code
_entity_poly.pdbx_strand_id
1 'polypeptide(L)'
;MNPDETLYFANPGEEGKFNPDYYFHWADFDNEPIKNWKDISDTLLSIPMAHQLIGYYTIPDSTDNVLKVMRSYQYFAANEISDRVAQMNWQGKDARGGYVWHTTGSGKTMTSFKSAQLIASSGDADKVVFLIDRIELGTQSLGEFKGFADNEDDVQGTESTRVLITKLKSDLSSDTLIVTSIQKMSNIKEDGAKQSDIDTIQSKRIVFIVDEAHLLDKEMLEEVRFLLNFKMDAESPMTLILVGQSELWDKLQLQAYAAIRQRIDLQCKLPHLDRSQVGEYIQRHLAYAGADHDIFTDSAVDEIFKFSSGTARLINKVCTHCLLYGAQNGKRIIDDHMVKLVIQGELT
;
A
#
# COMPACT_ATOMS: atom_id res chain seq x y z
N MET A 1 6.01 3.46 -27.61
CA MET A 1 6.67 4.72 -27.23
C MET A 1 6.46 5.70 -28.35
N ASN A 2 5.66 6.73 -28.10
CA ASN A 2 5.70 7.94 -28.92
C ASN A 2 6.52 8.98 -28.13
N PRO A 3 7.09 10.02 -28.77
CA PRO A 3 7.93 11.00 -28.09
C PRO A 3 7.26 11.68 -26.89
N ASP A 4 5.93 11.78 -26.94
CA ASP A 4 5.10 12.53 -25.99
C ASP A 4 4.41 11.62 -24.96
N GLU A 5 4.53 10.30 -25.09
CA GLU A 5 3.85 9.36 -24.23
C GLU A 5 4.52 7.98 -24.16
N THR A 6 4.70 7.52 -22.92
CA THR A 6 5.19 6.19 -22.62
C THR A 6 4.32 5.51 -21.57
N LEU A 7 4.08 4.24 -21.82
CA LEU A 7 3.40 3.31 -20.94
C LEU A 7 4.34 2.13 -20.67
N TYR A 8 4.24 1.57 -19.48
CA TYR A 8 4.84 0.28 -19.14
C TYR A 8 3.76 -0.66 -18.60
N PHE A 9 3.96 -1.95 -18.83
CA PHE A 9 3.06 -3.01 -18.42
C PHE A 9 3.86 -4.31 -18.29
N ALA A 10 3.33 -5.26 -17.53
CA ALA A 10 3.92 -6.59 -17.41
C ALA A 10 3.58 -7.44 -18.63
N ASN A 11 4.43 -8.42 -18.94
CA ASN A 11 4.18 -9.38 -20.01
C ASN A 11 2.91 -10.20 -19.70
N PRO A 12 1.89 -10.25 -20.60
CA PRO A 12 0.63 -10.96 -20.36
C PRO A 12 0.73 -12.49 -20.45
N GLY A 13 1.94 -13.05 -20.63
CA GLY A 13 2.16 -14.50 -20.72
C GLY A 13 1.73 -15.09 -22.06
N GLU A 14 1.64 -16.43 -22.12
CA GLU A 14 1.44 -17.19 -23.36
C GLU A 14 0.08 -16.95 -24.03
N GLU A 15 -0.96 -16.60 -23.26
CA GLU A 15 -2.28 -16.27 -23.82
C GLU A 15 -2.30 -14.93 -24.58
N GLY A 16 -1.30 -14.06 -24.35
CA GLY A 16 -1.11 -12.80 -25.07
C GLY A 16 -2.23 -11.77 -24.91
N LYS A 17 -3.18 -11.99 -23.99
CA LYS A 17 -4.28 -11.05 -23.73
C LYS A 17 -3.79 -9.92 -22.85
N PHE A 18 -3.43 -8.82 -23.49
CA PHE A 18 -3.16 -7.60 -22.76
C PHE A 18 -4.44 -7.02 -22.18
N ASN A 19 -4.36 -6.61 -20.91
CA ASN A 19 -5.41 -5.84 -20.28
C ASN A 19 -4.94 -4.36 -20.15
N PRO A 20 -5.53 -3.44 -20.93
CA PRO A 20 -5.19 -2.01 -20.88
C PRO A 20 -5.35 -1.35 -19.50
N ASP A 21 -6.16 -1.91 -18.61
CA ASP A 21 -6.32 -1.42 -17.23
C ASP A 21 -5.02 -1.56 -16.40
N TYR A 22 -4.07 -2.37 -16.87
CA TYR A 22 -2.76 -2.59 -16.27
C TYR A 22 -1.61 -1.91 -17.03
N TYR A 23 -1.94 -0.92 -17.86
CA TYR A 23 -0.94 -0.06 -18.49
C TYR A 23 -0.73 1.17 -17.63
N PHE A 24 0.52 1.45 -17.28
CA PHE A 24 0.84 2.51 -16.34
C PHE A 24 1.78 3.52 -16.97
N HIS A 25 1.59 4.79 -16.63
CA HIS A 25 2.61 5.82 -16.84
C HIS A 25 3.61 5.78 -15.69
N TRP A 26 4.87 6.03 -16.01
CA TRP A 26 5.85 6.34 -14.98
C TRP A 26 5.55 7.74 -14.44
N ALA A 27 5.64 7.90 -13.12
CA ALA A 27 5.45 9.18 -12.44
C ALA A 27 6.61 9.39 -11.48
N ASP A 28 6.81 10.62 -11.01
CA ASP A 28 7.75 10.92 -9.95
C ASP A 28 7.18 10.62 -8.55
N PHE A 29 7.91 11.03 -7.50
CA PHE A 29 7.53 10.81 -6.11
C PHE A 29 6.20 11.50 -5.74
N ASP A 30 5.93 12.66 -6.32
CA ASP A 30 4.69 13.42 -6.13
C ASP A 30 3.53 12.87 -6.98
N ASN A 31 3.77 11.75 -7.66
CA ASN A 31 2.84 11.07 -8.56
C ASN A 31 2.48 11.93 -9.78
N GLU A 32 3.37 12.82 -10.21
CA GLU A 32 3.25 13.56 -11.46
C GLU A 32 3.79 12.73 -12.64
N PRO A 33 2.97 12.45 -13.67
CA PRO A 33 3.39 11.60 -14.78
C PRO A 33 4.54 12.19 -15.60
N ILE A 34 5.60 11.39 -15.77
CA ILE A 34 6.76 11.69 -16.60
C ILE A 34 6.45 11.20 -18.03
N LYS A 35 6.28 12.14 -18.96
CA LYS A 35 5.85 11.84 -20.35
C LYS A 35 6.99 11.81 -21.36
N ASN A 36 7.96 12.69 -21.18
CA ASN A 36 9.08 12.87 -22.09
C ASN A 36 9.98 11.63 -22.08
N TRP A 37 10.19 11.04 -23.26
CA TRP A 37 10.98 9.82 -23.41
C TRP A 37 12.40 9.92 -22.87
N LYS A 38 13.02 11.12 -22.87
CA LYS A 38 14.37 11.33 -22.31
C LYS A 38 14.38 11.20 -20.79
N ASP A 39 13.42 11.84 -20.14
CA ASP A 39 13.28 11.78 -18.69
C ASP A 39 12.94 10.36 -18.24
N ILE A 40 12.16 9.62 -19.04
CA ILE A 40 11.89 8.20 -18.82
C ILE A 40 13.14 7.35 -19.03
N SER A 41 13.96 7.65 -20.03
CA SER A 41 15.21 6.90 -20.24
C SER A 41 16.20 7.10 -19.08
N ASP A 42 16.23 8.30 -18.51
CA ASP A 42 17.11 8.63 -17.39
C ASP A 42 16.57 8.16 -16.03
N THR A 43 15.26 7.97 -15.91
CA THR A 43 14.60 7.50 -14.69
C THR A 43 14.28 6.00 -14.76
N LEU A 44 13.17 5.63 -15.41
CA LEU A 44 12.64 4.27 -15.49
C LEU A 44 13.58 3.29 -16.20
N LEU A 45 14.14 3.68 -17.36
CA LEU A 45 15.01 2.80 -18.16
C LEU A 45 16.48 2.92 -17.80
N SER A 46 16.81 3.67 -16.73
CA SER A 46 18.16 3.65 -16.19
C SER A 46 18.48 2.21 -15.75
N ILE A 47 19.73 1.79 -15.98
CA ILE A 47 20.18 0.42 -15.68
C ILE A 47 19.77 -0.04 -14.27
N PRO A 48 20.04 0.71 -13.18
CA PRO A 48 19.65 0.25 -11.84
C PRO A 48 18.13 0.18 -11.67
N MET A 49 17.38 1.18 -12.14
CA MET A 49 15.93 1.25 -11.96
C MET A 49 15.20 0.16 -12.74
N ALA A 50 15.59 -0.08 -14.00
CA ALA A 50 14.98 -1.11 -14.83
C ALA A 50 15.19 -2.52 -14.23
N HIS A 51 16.40 -2.81 -13.75
CA HIS A 51 16.68 -4.08 -13.06
C HIS A 51 15.90 -4.19 -11.76
N GLN A 52 15.79 -3.10 -10.98
CA GLN A 52 15.00 -3.11 -9.75
C GLN A 52 13.52 -3.37 -10.05
N LEU A 53 12.96 -2.68 -11.04
CA LEU A 53 11.55 -2.82 -11.40
C LEU A 53 11.22 -4.26 -11.83
N ILE A 54 12.08 -4.86 -12.66
CA ILE A 54 11.89 -6.23 -13.14
C ILE A 54 12.15 -7.26 -12.03
N GLY A 55 13.25 -7.12 -11.29
CA GLY A 55 13.71 -8.12 -10.32
C GLY A 55 12.97 -8.08 -8.98
N TYR A 56 12.54 -6.90 -8.55
CA TYR A 56 11.96 -6.71 -7.22
C TYR A 56 10.53 -6.19 -7.24
N TYR A 57 10.16 -5.33 -8.18
CA TYR A 57 8.83 -4.67 -8.17
C TYR A 57 7.86 -5.23 -9.23
N THR A 58 8.16 -6.43 -9.72
CA THR A 58 7.25 -7.25 -10.51
C THR A 58 6.88 -8.48 -9.70
N ILE A 59 5.59 -8.80 -9.64
CA ILE A 59 5.02 -9.84 -8.80
C ILE A 59 4.38 -10.88 -9.73
N PRO A 60 4.90 -12.12 -9.76
CA PRO A 60 4.19 -13.22 -10.38
C PRO A 60 3.01 -13.58 -9.46
N ASP A 61 1.78 -13.37 -9.93
CA ASP A 61 0.60 -13.78 -9.17
C ASP A 61 0.16 -15.17 -9.63
N SER A 62 0.37 -16.18 -8.80
CA SER A 62 -0.01 -17.56 -9.12
C SER A 62 -1.53 -17.81 -9.04
N THR A 63 -2.32 -16.88 -8.49
CA THR A 63 -3.78 -17.04 -8.37
C THR A 63 -4.51 -16.85 -9.70
N ASP A 64 -4.04 -15.92 -10.53
CA ASP A 64 -4.56 -15.66 -11.88
C ASP A 64 -3.54 -15.97 -12.98
N ASN A 65 -2.32 -16.41 -12.62
CA ASN A 65 -1.21 -16.73 -13.52
C ASN A 65 -0.80 -15.52 -14.40
N VAL A 66 -0.94 -14.31 -13.84
CA VAL A 66 -0.58 -13.06 -14.51
C VAL A 66 0.61 -12.42 -13.80
N LEU A 67 1.57 -11.93 -14.60
CA LEU A 67 2.65 -11.10 -14.09
C LEU A 67 2.10 -9.68 -13.85
N LYS A 68 2.29 -9.14 -12.65
CA LYS A 68 1.84 -7.80 -12.27
C LYS A 68 3.05 -6.92 -12.01
N VAL A 69 3.12 -5.73 -12.61
CA VAL A 69 4.16 -4.74 -12.32
C VAL A 69 3.61 -3.66 -11.41
N MET A 70 4.38 -3.25 -10.40
CA MET A 70 3.97 -2.18 -9.49
C MET A 70 3.90 -0.83 -10.21
N ARG A 71 2.94 0.00 -9.78
CA ARG A 71 2.83 1.40 -10.21
C ARG A 71 3.95 2.24 -9.58
N SER A 72 4.34 3.35 -10.22
CA SER A 72 5.42 4.23 -9.75
C SER A 72 5.27 4.63 -8.28
N TYR A 73 4.08 5.09 -7.86
CA TYR A 73 3.84 5.45 -6.45
C TYR A 73 3.97 4.25 -5.49
N GLN A 74 3.68 3.02 -5.94
CA GLN A 74 3.85 1.82 -5.13
C GLN A 74 5.34 1.49 -4.97
N TYR A 75 6.12 1.65 -6.04
CA TYR A 75 7.57 1.55 -6.00
C TYR A 75 8.15 2.55 -4.99
N PHE A 76 7.84 3.84 -5.11
CA PHE A 76 8.38 4.85 -4.19
C PHE A 76 7.97 4.58 -2.74
N ALA A 77 6.72 4.16 -2.50
CA ALA A 77 6.27 3.82 -1.16
C ALA A 77 7.03 2.63 -0.56
N ALA A 78 7.14 1.52 -1.30
CA ALA A 78 7.83 0.33 -0.82
C ALA A 78 9.34 0.57 -0.66
N ASN A 79 9.95 1.33 -1.58
CA ASN A 79 11.36 1.69 -1.51
C ASN A 79 11.66 2.58 -0.29
N GLU A 80 10.87 3.63 -0.05
CA GLU A 80 11.03 4.50 1.14
C GLU A 80 10.86 3.71 2.45
N ILE A 81 9.88 2.80 2.51
CA ILE A 81 9.68 1.94 3.68
C ILE A 81 10.92 1.07 3.92
N SER A 82 11.45 0.43 2.87
CA SER A 82 12.63 -0.44 2.96
C SER A 82 13.89 0.35 3.33
N ASP A 83 14.18 1.45 2.63
CA ASP A 83 15.35 2.30 2.86
C ASP A 83 15.38 2.85 4.28
N ARG A 84 14.21 3.18 4.82
CA ARG A 84 14.12 3.66 6.18
C ARG A 84 14.43 2.57 7.20
N VAL A 85 13.93 1.34 6.98
CA VAL A 85 14.25 0.19 7.84
C VAL A 85 15.74 -0.13 7.82
N ALA A 86 16.37 -0.03 6.65
CA ALA A 86 17.82 -0.19 6.49
C ALA A 86 18.62 0.87 7.29
N GLN A 87 18.10 2.10 7.37
CA GLN A 87 18.75 3.21 8.07
C GLN A 87 18.44 3.27 9.58
N MET A 88 17.60 2.37 10.11
CA MET A 88 17.23 2.38 11.53
C MET A 88 18.42 2.07 12.44
N ASN A 89 18.54 2.86 13.51
CA ASN A 89 19.41 2.51 14.62
C ASN A 89 18.68 1.60 15.61
N TRP A 90 18.80 0.30 15.39
CA TRP A 90 18.20 -0.75 16.22
C TRP A 90 18.69 -0.77 17.68
N GLN A 91 19.81 -0.10 18.00
CA GLN A 91 20.41 -0.05 19.35
C GLN A 91 20.22 1.31 20.04
N GLY A 92 19.58 2.28 19.40
CA GLY A 92 19.40 3.62 19.93
C GLY A 92 18.13 3.78 20.79
N LYS A 93 18.15 4.71 21.74
CA LYS A 93 16.96 5.16 22.52
C LYS A 93 15.81 5.67 21.65
N ASP A 94 16.11 6.03 20.40
CA ASP A 94 15.18 6.44 19.38
C ASP A 94 15.07 5.41 18.25
N ALA A 95 15.06 4.10 18.58
CA ALA A 95 14.55 3.05 17.70
C ALA A 95 13.02 3.21 17.50
N ARG A 96 12.60 4.41 17.11
CA ARG A 96 11.25 4.75 16.73
C ARG A 96 11.17 4.42 15.25
N GLY A 97 10.32 3.46 14.95
CA GLY A 97 10.13 2.95 13.61
C GLY A 97 8.65 2.79 13.37
N GLY A 98 7.88 3.85 13.59
CA GLY A 98 6.47 3.90 13.20
C GLY A 98 6.37 4.47 11.79
N TYR A 99 5.76 3.73 10.87
CA TYR A 99 5.53 4.21 9.50
C TYR A 99 4.05 4.16 9.26
N VAL A 100 3.49 5.26 8.77
CA VAL A 100 2.11 5.25 8.34
C VAL A 100 2.10 5.52 6.85
N TRP A 101 1.72 4.51 6.09
CA TRP A 101 1.49 4.66 4.66
C TRP A 101 -0.01 4.68 4.38
N HIS A 102 -0.47 5.76 3.74
CA HIS A 102 -1.87 5.94 3.41
C HIS A 102 -2.12 6.01 1.91
N THR A 103 -3.07 5.18 1.43
CA THR A 103 -3.67 5.37 0.11
C THR A 103 -5.14 4.95 0.09
N THR A 104 -5.97 5.69 -0.64
CA THR A 104 -7.33 5.26 -1.00
C THR A 104 -7.29 4.45 -2.30
N GLY A 105 -7.55 3.13 -2.20
CA GLY A 105 -7.88 2.27 -3.35
C GLY A 105 -6.78 2.01 -4.39
N SER A 106 -5.49 2.08 -4.02
CA SER A 106 -4.37 2.05 -4.99
C SER A 106 -3.43 0.83 -4.91
N GLY A 107 -3.89 -0.30 -4.36
CA GLY A 107 -3.08 -1.52 -4.23
C GLY A 107 -2.19 -1.56 -2.98
N LYS A 108 -2.78 -1.22 -1.82
CA LYS A 108 -2.10 -1.18 -0.52
C LYS A 108 -1.53 -2.53 -0.10
N THR A 109 -2.35 -3.57 -0.13
CA THR A 109 -1.96 -4.94 0.23
C THR A 109 -0.75 -5.44 -0.56
N MET A 110 -0.72 -5.20 -1.87
CA MET A 110 0.41 -5.58 -2.71
C MET A 110 1.69 -4.82 -2.33
N THR A 111 1.57 -3.54 -2.01
CA THR A 111 2.72 -2.71 -1.68
C THR A 111 3.24 -2.95 -0.26
N SER A 112 2.34 -3.17 0.71
CA SER A 112 2.70 -3.54 2.08
C SER A 112 3.39 -4.90 2.12
N PHE A 113 2.88 -5.86 1.35
CA PHE A 113 3.51 -7.16 1.17
C PHE A 113 4.88 -7.05 0.50
N LYS A 114 5.00 -6.29 -0.61
CA LYS A 114 6.29 -6.11 -1.27
C LYS A 114 7.31 -5.44 -0.34
N SER A 115 6.88 -4.44 0.43
CA SER A 115 7.72 -3.81 1.46
C SER A 115 8.21 -4.86 2.47
N ALA A 116 7.32 -5.76 2.91
CA ALA A 116 7.66 -6.85 3.82
C ALA A 116 8.74 -7.78 3.24
N GLN A 117 8.58 -8.19 1.97
CA GLN A 117 9.55 -9.01 1.25
C GLN A 117 10.90 -8.29 1.08
N LEU A 118 10.90 -7.01 0.72
CA LEU A 118 12.13 -6.24 0.53
C LEU A 118 12.93 -6.16 1.83
N ILE A 119 12.26 -5.86 2.95
CA ILE A 119 12.88 -5.82 4.27
C ILE A 119 13.41 -7.21 4.70
N ALA A 120 12.64 -8.27 4.42
CA ALA A 120 13.05 -9.64 4.77
C ALA A 120 14.25 -10.09 3.94
N SER A 121 14.28 -9.77 2.65
CA SER A 121 15.35 -10.18 1.72
C SER A 121 16.62 -9.36 1.84
N SER A 122 16.54 -8.10 2.30
CA SER A 122 17.72 -7.25 2.53
C SER A 122 18.52 -7.65 3.77
N GLY A 123 17.90 -8.38 4.71
CA GLY A 123 18.54 -8.74 5.99
C GLY A 123 18.60 -7.59 7.01
N ASP A 124 17.88 -6.50 6.74
CA ASP A 124 17.79 -5.34 7.63
C ASP A 124 16.97 -5.63 8.90
N ALA A 125 16.08 -6.62 8.84
CA ALA A 125 15.35 -7.16 9.98
C ALA A 125 15.57 -8.67 10.12
N ASP A 126 15.58 -9.16 11.35
CA ASP A 126 15.66 -10.60 11.63
C ASP A 126 14.29 -11.27 11.51
N LYS A 127 13.22 -10.50 11.71
CA LYS A 127 11.83 -10.93 11.51
C LYS A 127 10.98 -9.79 10.93
N VAL A 128 10.14 -10.14 9.97
CA VAL A 128 9.07 -9.30 9.44
C VAL A 128 7.75 -10.00 9.71
N VAL A 129 6.91 -9.39 10.55
CA VAL A 129 5.65 -9.98 11.02
C VAL A 129 4.50 -9.16 10.46
N PHE A 130 3.80 -9.74 9.49
CA PHE A 130 2.58 -9.18 8.94
C PHE A 130 1.40 -9.53 9.85
N LEU A 131 0.84 -8.51 10.48
CA LEU A 131 -0.27 -8.57 11.41
C LEU A 131 -1.58 -8.26 10.69
N ILE A 132 -2.56 -9.13 10.93
CA ILE A 132 -3.92 -9.02 10.38
C ILE A 132 -4.94 -8.98 11.52
N ASP A 133 -6.11 -8.41 11.25
CA ASP A 133 -7.22 -8.29 12.21
C ASP A 133 -7.70 -9.67 12.72
N ARG A 134 -8.32 -10.50 11.86
CA ARG A 134 -8.94 -11.78 12.27
C ARG A 134 -8.35 -13.01 11.61
N ILE A 135 -8.53 -14.15 12.29
CA ILE A 135 -8.11 -15.49 11.84
C ILE A 135 -8.71 -15.85 10.47
N GLU A 136 -10.00 -15.54 10.23
CA GLU A 136 -10.71 -15.89 8.99
C GLU A 136 -10.19 -15.11 7.76
N LEU A 137 -9.93 -13.80 7.91
CA LEU A 137 -9.25 -13.01 6.88
C LEU A 137 -7.81 -13.46 6.68
N GLY A 138 -7.18 -14.05 7.71
CA GLY A 138 -5.81 -14.52 7.63
C GLY A 138 -5.54 -15.66 6.69
N THR A 139 -6.48 -16.59 6.58
CA THR A 139 -6.36 -17.69 5.63
C THR A 139 -6.41 -17.19 4.19
N GLN A 140 -7.25 -16.19 3.91
CA GLN A 140 -7.35 -15.58 2.59
C GLN A 140 -6.09 -14.74 2.27
N SER A 141 -5.71 -13.82 3.16
CA SER A 141 -4.52 -12.99 2.95
C SER A 141 -3.24 -13.83 2.89
N LEU A 142 -3.12 -14.91 3.67
CA LEU A 142 -1.98 -15.83 3.58
C LEU A 142 -1.90 -16.49 2.21
N GLY A 143 -3.03 -16.90 1.63
CA GLY A 143 -3.09 -17.47 0.29
C GLY A 143 -2.67 -16.46 -0.78
N GLU A 144 -3.17 -15.22 -0.70
CA GLU A 144 -2.77 -14.12 -1.58
C GLU A 144 -1.26 -13.82 -1.45
N PHE A 145 -0.74 -13.75 -0.23
CA PHE A 145 0.68 -13.50 0.02
C PHE A 145 1.59 -14.63 -0.43
N LYS A 146 1.17 -15.89 -0.26
CA LYS A 146 1.88 -17.04 -0.85
C LYS A 146 1.86 -16.97 -2.37
N GLY A 147 0.74 -16.54 -2.96
CA GLY A 147 0.61 -16.37 -4.40
C GLY A 147 1.52 -15.27 -4.98
N PHE A 148 1.87 -14.26 -4.18
CA PHE A 148 2.80 -13.19 -4.54
C PHE A 148 4.28 -13.52 -4.24
N ALA A 149 4.56 -14.62 -3.55
CA ALA A 149 5.91 -14.98 -3.15
C ALA A 149 6.63 -15.75 -4.26
N ASP A 150 7.94 -15.52 -4.39
CA ASP A 150 8.78 -16.30 -5.32
C ASP A 150 8.80 -17.79 -4.92
N ASN A 151 8.74 -18.06 -3.61
CA ASN A 151 8.56 -19.38 -3.04
C ASN A 151 7.50 -19.33 -1.92
N GLU A 152 6.51 -20.23 -1.97
CA GLU A 152 5.44 -20.31 -0.96
C GLU A 152 5.98 -20.59 0.46
N ASP A 153 7.15 -21.24 0.55
CA ASP A 153 7.84 -21.54 1.81
C ASP A 153 8.54 -20.32 2.43
N ASP A 154 8.63 -19.19 1.73
CA ASP A 154 9.18 -17.96 2.30
C ASP A 154 8.13 -17.19 3.13
N VAL A 155 6.84 -17.50 2.96
CA VAL A 155 5.73 -16.87 3.68
C VAL A 155 5.13 -17.85 4.68
N GLN A 156 5.36 -17.57 5.96
CA GLN A 156 5.01 -18.49 7.03
C GLN A 156 3.74 -18.08 7.77
N GLY A 157 2.67 -18.85 7.58
CA GLY A 157 1.46 -18.76 8.41
C GLY A 157 1.64 -19.35 9.81
N THR A 158 0.72 -19.07 10.73
CA THR A 158 0.76 -19.62 12.09
C THR A 158 -0.60 -20.15 12.52
N GLU A 159 -0.68 -21.45 12.77
CA GLU A 159 -1.93 -22.10 13.23
C GLU A 159 -2.21 -21.85 14.72
N SER A 160 -1.15 -21.71 15.53
CA SER A 160 -1.25 -21.47 16.97
C SER A 160 -0.15 -20.56 17.48
N THR A 161 -0.37 -19.97 18.66
CA THR A 161 0.61 -19.11 19.36
C THR A 161 1.94 -19.82 19.63
N ARG A 162 1.93 -21.15 19.86
CA ARG A 162 3.16 -21.95 20.04
C ARG A 162 4.01 -22.01 18.77
N VAL A 163 3.37 -22.15 17.61
CA VAL A 163 4.06 -22.15 16.31
C VAL A 163 4.64 -20.77 16.05
N LEU A 164 3.88 -19.70 16.33
CA LEU A 164 4.36 -18.32 16.24
C LEU A 164 5.62 -18.10 17.08
N ILE A 165 5.61 -18.48 18.36
CA ILE A 165 6.78 -18.36 19.25
C ILE A 165 8.00 -19.11 18.67
N THR A 166 7.78 -20.32 18.14
CA THR A 166 8.85 -21.12 17.54
C THR A 166 9.47 -20.42 16.33
N LYS A 167 8.64 -19.86 15.43
CA LYS A 167 9.11 -19.14 14.24
C LYS A 167 9.79 -17.81 14.56
N LEU A 168 9.28 -17.07 15.53
CA LEU A 168 9.90 -15.83 16.03
C LEU A 168 11.29 -16.09 16.61
N LYS A 169 11.48 -17.25 17.27
CA LYS A 169 12.79 -17.66 17.80
C LYS A 169 13.74 -18.23 16.76
N SER A 170 13.23 -18.82 15.68
CA SER A 170 14.03 -19.45 14.62
C SER A 170 14.99 -18.46 13.96
N ASP A 171 16.19 -18.91 13.60
CA ASP A 171 17.17 -18.16 12.80
C ASP A 171 17.17 -18.60 11.33
N LEU A 172 16.22 -19.44 10.93
CA LEU A 172 16.07 -19.87 9.54
C LEU A 172 15.56 -18.72 8.67
N SER A 173 16.15 -18.55 7.49
CA SER A 173 15.75 -17.53 6.51
C SER A 173 14.31 -17.70 6.04
N SER A 174 13.83 -18.95 5.93
CA SER A 174 12.44 -19.29 5.60
C SER A 174 11.44 -18.85 6.68
N ASP A 175 11.89 -18.57 7.91
CA ASP A 175 11.05 -18.08 9.00
C ASP A 175 11.17 -16.56 9.19
N THR A 176 11.72 -15.83 8.22
CA THR A 176 11.90 -14.37 8.32
C THR A 176 10.58 -13.63 8.17
N LEU A 177 9.78 -13.99 7.16
CA LEU A 177 8.49 -13.36 6.86
C LEU A 177 7.34 -14.21 7.41
N ILE A 178 6.67 -13.70 8.44
CA ILE A 178 5.62 -14.40 9.19
C ILE A 178 4.31 -13.65 9.03
N VAL A 179 3.22 -14.37 8.76
CA VAL A 179 1.85 -13.81 8.73
C VAL A 179 1.06 -14.39 9.91
N THR A 180 0.51 -13.52 10.75
CA THR A 180 -0.24 -13.92 11.95
C THR A 180 -1.27 -12.87 12.38
N SER A 181 -2.25 -13.25 13.20
CA SER A 181 -3.24 -12.29 13.73
C SER A 181 -2.69 -11.48 14.89
N ILE A 182 -3.20 -10.24 15.04
CA ILE A 182 -2.87 -9.35 16.17
C ILE A 182 -3.13 -10.08 17.51
N GLN A 183 -4.25 -10.80 17.61
CA GLN A 183 -4.65 -11.58 18.78
C GLN A 183 -3.66 -12.70 19.15
N LYS A 184 -3.11 -13.43 18.17
CA LYS A 184 -2.10 -14.47 18.43
C LYS A 184 -0.82 -13.84 18.96
N MET A 185 -0.46 -12.66 18.45
CA MET A 185 0.71 -11.92 18.89
C MET A 185 0.52 -11.33 20.29
N SER A 186 -0.66 -10.80 20.62
CA SER A 186 -0.96 -10.24 21.96
C SER A 186 -0.95 -11.33 23.04
N ASN A 187 -1.40 -12.54 22.71
CA ASN A 187 -1.54 -13.64 23.65
C ASN A 187 -0.25 -14.45 23.89
N ILE A 188 0.89 -14.08 23.26
CA ILE A 188 2.16 -14.80 23.40
C ILE A 188 2.56 -15.02 24.87
N LYS A 189 2.33 -14.03 25.75
CA LYS A 189 2.64 -14.14 27.18
C LYS A 189 1.68 -15.06 27.93
N GLU A 190 0.39 -15.01 27.60
CA GLU A 190 -0.66 -15.79 28.26
C GLU A 190 -0.63 -17.27 27.84
N ASP A 191 -0.27 -17.54 26.58
CA ASP A 191 -0.25 -18.88 25.98
C ASP A 191 1.04 -19.69 26.26
N GLY A 192 1.83 -19.26 27.26
CA GLY A 192 2.92 -20.04 27.82
C GLY A 192 4.31 -19.79 27.23
N ALA A 193 4.58 -18.61 26.64
CA ALA A 193 5.96 -18.20 26.38
C ALA A 193 6.74 -18.09 27.70
N LYS A 194 7.88 -18.78 27.79
CA LYS A 194 8.78 -18.62 28.95
C LYS A 194 9.47 -17.26 28.86
N GLN A 195 9.94 -16.74 29.99
CA GLN A 195 10.72 -15.51 30.00
C GLN A 195 11.94 -15.59 29.06
N SER A 196 12.61 -16.75 29.00
CA SER A 196 13.73 -16.99 28.07
C SER A 196 13.32 -16.92 26.59
N ASP A 197 12.10 -17.33 26.25
CA ASP A 197 11.59 -17.25 24.88
C ASP A 197 11.35 -15.78 24.51
N ILE A 198 10.77 -15.01 25.44
CA ILE A 198 10.55 -13.57 25.30
C ILE A 198 11.88 -12.84 25.12
N ASP A 199 12.88 -13.13 25.95
CA ASP A 199 14.19 -12.49 25.89
C ASP A 199 14.88 -12.78 24.54
N THR A 200 14.72 -14.00 24.01
CA THR A 200 15.24 -14.38 22.68
C THR A 200 14.55 -13.59 21.57
N ILE A 201 13.22 -13.51 21.60
CA ILE A 201 12.44 -12.75 20.60
C ILE A 201 12.82 -11.26 20.66
N GLN A 202 13.02 -10.71 21.85
CA GLN A 202 13.42 -9.32 22.06
C GLN A 202 14.83 -8.98 21.58
N SER A 203 15.73 -9.96 21.53
CA SER A 203 17.08 -9.75 21.01
C SER A 203 17.11 -9.56 19.49
N LYS A 204 16.00 -9.83 18.79
CA LYS A 204 15.87 -9.74 17.34
C LYS A 204 15.33 -8.38 16.91
N ARG A 205 15.76 -7.95 15.72
CA ARG A 205 15.23 -6.80 14.98
C ARG A 205 13.90 -7.21 14.33
N ILE A 206 12.78 -6.78 14.90
CA ILE A 206 11.44 -7.19 14.44
C ILE A 206 10.70 -6.00 13.84
N VAL A 207 10.20 -6.17 12.62
CA VAL A 207 9.31 -5.22 11.95
C VAL A 207 7.90 -5.81 11.92
N PHE A 208 6.94 -5.10 12.50
CA PHE A 208 5.51 -5.39 12.37
C PHE A 208 4.92 -4.59 11.23
N ILE A 209 4.12 -5.22 10.37
CA ILE A 209 3.37 -4.56 9.31
C ILE A 209 1.90 -4.85 9.54
N VAL A 210 1.07 -3.84 9.72
CA VAL A 210 -0.38 -3.96 9.84
C VAL A 210 -1.01 -3.36 8.59
N ASP A 211 -1.58 -4.21 7.74
CA ASP A 211 -2.34 -3.73 6.58
C ASP A 211 -3.79 -3.43 6.94
N GLU A 212 -4.38 -2.53 6.16
CA GLU A 212 -5.72 -1.98 6.37
C GLU A 212 -5.98 -1.54 7.82
N ALA A 213 -4.97 -0.96 8.48
CA ALA A 213 -4.99 -0.53 9.88
C ALA A 213 -6.12 0.46 10.22
N HIS A 214 -6.69 1.13 9.21
CA HIS A 214 -7.88 1.98 9.33
C HIS A 214 -9.16 1.20 9.74
N LEU A 215 -9.20 -0.12 9.49
CA LEU A 215 -10.30 -1.02 9.89
C LEU A 215 -10.17 -1.50 11.34
N LEU A 216 -8.98 -1.42 11.94
CA LEU A 216 -8.81 -1.84 13.33
C LEU A 216 -9.73 -1.01 14.21
N ASP A 217 -10.40 -1.65 15.16
CA ASP A 217 -11.22 -1.01 16.19
C ASP A 217 -10.33 -0.38 17.27
N LYS A 218 -10.90 -0.07 18.44
CA LYS A 218 -10.13 0.54 19.53
C LYS A 218 -9.33 -0.52 20.26
N GLU A 219 -9.94 -1.66 20.56
CA GLU A 219 -9.34 -2.77 21.28
C GLU A 219 -8.08 -3.28 20.56
N MET A 220 -8.15 -3.51 19.25
CA MET A 220 -7.01 -3.99 18.46
C MET A 220 -5.88 -2.97 18.34
N LEU A 221 -6.18 -1.66 18.24
CA LEU A 221 -5.13 -0.65 18.30
C LEU A 221 -4.47 -0.61 19.68
N GLU A 222 -5.22 -0.86 20.75
CA GLU A 222 -4.62 -1.02 22.08
C GLU A 222 -3.74 -2.27 22.16
N GLU A 223 -4.12 -3.39 21.55
CA GLU A 223 -3.27 -4.58 21.41
C GLU A 223 -1.97 -4.26 20.67
N VAL A 224 -2.04 -3.59 19.50
CA VAL A 224 -0.85 -3.14 18.75
C VAL A 224 0.04 -2.23 19.60
N ARG A 225 -0.55 -1.33 20.42
CA ARG A 225 0.20 -0.51 21.37
C ARG A 225 0.90 -1.37 22.43
N PHE A 226 0.27 -2.43 22.93
CA PHE A 226 0.90 -3.34 23.89
C PHE A 226 2.05 -4.13 23.27
N LEU A 227 1.95 -4.52 22.00
CA LEU A 227 3.05 -5.15 21.27
C LEU A 227 4.28 -4.23 21.24
N LEU A 228 4.05 -2.95 21.00
CA LEU A 228 5.11 -1.95 20.97
C LEU A 228 5.73 -1.68 22.35
N ASN A 229 4.97 -1.81 23.43
CA ASN A 229 5.40 -1.57 24.81
C ASN A 229 5.70 -2.88 25.55
N PHE A 230 6.57 -3.72 24.97
CA PHE A 230 6.89 -5.04 25.52
C PHE A 230 7.58 -4.99 26.91
N LYS A 231 8.04 -3.81 27.36
CA LYS A 231 8.49 -3.49 28.74
C LYS A 231 7.83 -2.20 29.28
N MET A 232 7.81 -2.08 30.61
CA MET A 232 7.56 -0.84 31.35
C MET A 232 8.74 0.15 31.31
N ASP A 233 9.84 -0.17 30.61
CA ASP A 233 11.03 0.68 30.47
C ASP A 233 11.35 0.97 28.99
N ALA A 234 11.97 2.14 28.77
CA ALA A 234 11.90 3.01 27.59
C ALA A 234 12.58 2.56 26.28
N GLU A 235 12.89 1.28 26.09
CA GLU A 235 13.56 0.80 24.86
C GLU A 235 12.82 -0.42 24.32
N SER A 236 12.14 -0.23 23.19
CA SER A 236 11.48 -1.30 22.45
C SER A 236 12.15 -1.41 21.08
N PRO A 237 12.79 -2.55 20.76
CA PRO A 237 13.50 -2.76 19.50
C PRO A 237 12.56 -3.09 18.32
N MET A 238 11.26 -2.80 18.47
CA MET A 238 10.21 -3.20 17.53
C MET A 238 9.73 -2.01 16.70
N THR A 239 9.75 -2.21 15.39
CA THR A 239 9.28 -1.27 14.37
C THR A 239 7.84 -1.61 13.98
N LEU A 240 6.97 -0.61 13.78
CA LEU A 240 5.58 -0.77 13.34
C LEU A 240 5.32 0.01 12.06
N ILE A 241 4.94 -0.67 10.99
CA ILE A 241 4.43 -0.07 9.76
C ILE A 241 2.90 -0.28 9.75
N LEU A 242 2.14 0.80 9.80
CA LEU A 242 0.69 0.82 9.60
C LEU A 242 0.40 1.23 8.16
N VAL A 243 -0.39 0.44 7.47
CA VAL A 243 -0.86 0.72 6.12
C VAL A 243 -2.38 0.86 6.16
N GLY A 244 -2.94 1.92 5.59
CA GLY A 244 -4.39 2.16 5.70
C GLY A 244 -4.91 3.30 4.83
N GLN A 245 -6.14 3.72 5.04
CA GLN A 245 -6.70 4.92 4.42
C GLN A 245 -6.40 6.18 5.25
N SER A 246 -6.65 7.37 4.71
CA SER A 246 -6.34 8.66 5.36
C SER A 246 -7.00 8.82 6.75
N GLU A 247 -8.16 8.21 6.94
CA GLU A 247 -8.96 8.20 8.17
C GLU A 247 -8.20 7.59 9.35
N LEU A 248 -7.26 6.69 9.10
CA LEU A 248 -6.37 6.17 10.13
C LEU A 248 -5.54 7.29 10.76
N TRP A 249 -5.09 8.27 9.97
CA TRP A 249 -4.34 9.40 10.54
C TRP A 249 -5.20 10.20 11.50
N ASP A 250 -6.43 10.51 11.08
CA ASP A 250 -7.37 11.30 11.87
C ASP A 250 -7.72 10.57 13.15
N LYS A 251 -7.91 9.24 13.07
CA LYS A 251 -8.06 8.39 14.25
C LYS A 251 -6.85 8.48 15.17
N LEU A 252 -5.63 8.34 14.65
CA LEU A 252 -4.38 8.41 15.43
C LEU A 252 -4.11 9.79 16.05
N GLN A 253 -4.77 10.87 15.59
CA GLN A 253 -4.69 12.18 16.23
C GLN A 253 -5.39 12.24 17.60
N LEU A 254 -6.31 11.31 17.88
CA LEU A 254 -6.99 11.26 19.17
C LEU A 254 -5.99 10.96 20.30
N GLN A 255 -6.17 11.62 21.45
CA GLN A 255 -5.27 11.49 22.61
C GLN A 255 -5.11 10.04 23.08
N ALA A 256 -6.14 9.20 22.91
CA ALA A 256 -6.10 7.78 23.22
C ALA A 256 -4.97 7.02 22.50
N TYR A 257 -4.56 7.47 21.31
CA TYR A 257 -3.56 6.81 20.47
C TYR A 257 -2.23 7.58 20.41
N ALA A 258 -2.02 8.57 21.27
CA ALA A 258 -0.80 9.38 21.30
C ALA A 258 0.47 8.51 21.39
N ALA A 259 0.44 7.39 22.11
CA ALA A 259 1.56 6.46 22.24
C ALA A 259 1.94 5.77 20.91
N ILE A 260 0.96 5.46 20.06
CA ILE A 260 1.20 4.91 18.71
C ILE A 260 1.68 6.04 17.81
N ARG A 261 0.98 7.19 17.82
CA ARG A 261 1.33 8.38 17.03
C ARG A 261 2.75 8.86 17.26
N GLN A 262 3.23 8.89 18.51
CA GLN A 262 4.58 9.32 18.87
C GLN A 262 5.70 8.42 18.33
N ARG A 263 5.37 7.19 17.94
CA ARG A 263 6.33 6.30 17.28
C ARG A 263 6.37 6.50 15.78
N ILE A 264 5.40 7.20 15.19
CA ILE A 264 5.30 7.36 13.75
C ILE A 264 6.18 8.52 13.30
N ASP A 265 7.31 8.20 12.66
CA ASP A 265 8.34 9.16 12.24
C ASP A 265 8.24 9.56 10.77
N LEU A 266 7.49 8.79 9.97
CA LEU A 266 7.25 9.10 8.57
C LEU A 266 5.79 8.83 8.22
N GLN A 267 5.23 9.82 7.55
CA GLN A 267 3.91 9.77 6.97
C GLN A 267 4.03 9.99 5.46
N CYS A 268 3.80 8.93 4.69
CA CYS A 268 3.69 9.03 3.23
C CYS A 268 2.21 9.15 2.87
N LYS A 269 1.77 10.36 2.47
CA LYS A 269 0.43 10.61 1.94
C LYS A 269 0.53 10.81 0.44
N LEU A 270 -0.32 10.12 -0.32
CA LEU A 270 -0.76 10.64 -1.61
C LEU A 270 -1.78 11.74 -1.32
N PRO A 271 -1.48 13.02 -1.65
CA PRO A 271 -2.41 14.11 -1.39
C PRO A 271 -3.68 13.96 -2.23
N HIS A 272 -4.79 14.50 -1.73
CA HIS A 272 -5.98 14.70 -2.55
C HIS A 272 -5.66 15.77 -3.59
N LEU A 273 -6.18 15.59 -4.81
CA LEU A 273 -6.06 16.60 -5.84
C LEU A 273 -6.89 17.82 -5.42
N ASP A 274 -6.29 19.01 -5.44
CA ASP A 274 -7.05 20.24 -5.30
C ASP A 274 -7.97 20.46 -6.52
N ARG A 275 -8.84 21.48 -6.46
CA ARG A 275 -9.78 21.74 -7.56
C ARG A 275 -9.10 21.97 -8.91
N SER A 276 -7.95 22.66 -8.93
CA SER A 276 -7.21 22.90 -10.17
C SER A 276 -6.67 21.57 -10.71
N GLN A 277 -6.07 20.78 -9.83
CA GLN A 277 -5.52 19.47 -10.13
C GLN A 277 -6.59 18.47 -10.58
N VAL A 278 -7.81 18.53 -10.05
CA VAL A 278 -8.94 17.69 -10.54
C VAL A 278 -9.30 18.04 -11.98
N GLY A 279 -9.36 19.32 -12.32
CA GLY A 279 -9.61 19.75 -13.70
C GLY A 279 -8.53 19.26 -14.64
N GLU A 280 -7.26 19.46 -14.28
CA GLU A 280 -6.12 18.99 -15.07
C GLU A 280 -6.12 17.46 -15.20
N TYR A 281 -6.42 16.76 -14.12
CA TYR A 281 -6.50 15.30 -14.07
C TYR A 281 -7.58 14.77 -15.04
N ILE A 282 -8.80 15.32 -15.00
CA ILE A 282 -9.88 14.93 -15.92
C ILE A 282 -9.49 15.24 -17.37
N GLN A 283 -8.96 16.44 -17.63
CA GLN A 283 -8.55 16.85 -18.96
C GLN A 283 -7.46 15.95 -19.53
N ARG A 284 -6.46 15.58 -18.71
CA ARG A 284 -5.39 14.65 -19.09
C ARG A 284 -5.95 13.27 -19.44
N HIS A 285 -6.88 12.74 -18.65
CA HIS A 285 -7.53 11.45 -18.93
C HIS A 285 -8.39 11.48 -20.21
N LEU A 286 -9.07 12.59 -20.50
CA LEU A 286 -9.85 12.73 -21.72
C LEU A 286 -8.96 12.88 -22.96
N ALA A 287 -7.91 13.71 -22.86
CA ALA A 287 -6.91 13.83 -23.92
C ALA A 287 -6.25 12.48 -24.21
N TYR A 288 -5.96 11.70 -23.17
CA TYR A 288 -5.46 10.32 -23.29
C TYR A 288 -6.44 9.41 -24.06
N ALA A 289 -7.74 9.53 -23.82
CA ALA A 289 -8.77 8.80 -24.55
C ALA A 289 -8.99 9.32 -26.00
N GLY A 290 -8.22 10.32 -26.44
CA GLY A 290 -8.30 10.90 -27.77
C GLY A 290 -9.35 12.01 -27.92
N ALA A 291 -9.86 12.56 -26.82
CA ALA A 291 -10.75 13.72 -26.88
C ALA A 291 -9.98 14.97 -27.33
N ASP A 292 -10.48 15.64 -28.37
CA ASP A 292 -9.93 16.86 -28.96
C ASP A 292 -10.70 18.13 -28.57
N HIS A 293 -11.71 17.99 -27.71
CA HIS A 293 -12.58 19.06 -27.23
C HIS A 293 -12.96 18.83 -25.76
N ASP A 294 -13.40 19.89 -25.10
CA ASP A 294 -13.83 19.82 -23.71
C ASP A 294 -15.16 19.06 -23.61
N ILE A 295 -15.13 17.93 -22.88
CA ILE A 295 -16.31 17.10 -22.62
C ILE A 295 -17.00 17.49 -21.32
N PHE A 296 -16.25 17.99 -20.32
CA PHE A 296 -16.82 18.51 -19.07
C PHE A 296 -16.73 20.03 -19.04
N THR A 297 -17.80 20.70 -18.61
CA THR A 297 -17.73 22.13 -18.31
C THR A 297 -16.96 22.38 -17.00
N ASP A 298 -16.44 23.59 -16.82
CA ASP A 298 -15.75 23.96 -15.57
C ASP A 298 -16.66 23.82 -14.34
N SER A 299 -17.96 24.15 -14.48
CA SER A 299 -18.97 23.90 -13.46
C SER A 299 -19.20 22.41 -13.18
N ALA A 300 -19.08 21.54 -14.19
CA ALA A 300 -19.16 20.10 -13.99
C ALA A 300 -17.95 19.59 -13.18
N VAL A 301 -16.76 20.11 -13.49
CA VAL A 301 -15.53 19.80 -12.72
C VAL A 301 -15.65 20.29 -11.28
N ASP A 302 -16.28 21.44 -11.02
CA ASP A 302 -16.59 21.91 -9.65
C ASP A 302 -17.43 20.89 -8.88
N GLU A 303 -18.50 20.37 -9.48
CA GLU A 303 -19.37 19.39 -8.83
C GLU A 303 -18.67 18.03 -8.64
N ILE A 304 -17.85 17.62 -9.59
CA ILE A 304 -17.01 16.41 -9.46
C ILE A 304 -16.02 16.57 -8.31
N PHE A 305 -15.37 17.74 -8.18
CA PHE A 305 -14.48 18.02 -7.07
C PHE A 305 -15.23 18.03 -5.73
N LYS A 306 -16.39 18.70 -5.65
CA LYS A 306 -17.20 18.71 -4.42
C LYS A 306 -17.60 17.31 -3.97
N PHE A 307 -17.98 16.43 -4.89
CA PHE A 307 -18.34 15.06 -4.57
C PHE A 307 -17.13 14.20 -4.18
N SER A 308 -16.05 14.29 -4.96
CA SER A 308 -14.88 13.44 -4.78
C SER A 308 -13.92 13.90 -3.69
N SER A 309 -14.00 15.17 -3.29
CA SER A 309 -13.01 15.86 -2.43
C SER A 309 -11.57 15.65 -2.91
N GLY A 310 -11.35 15.56 -4.23
CA GLY A 310 -10.01 15.34 -4.81
C GLY A 310 -9.53 13.89 -4.84
N THR A 311 -10.38 12.93 -4.46
CA THR A 311 -10.02 11.51 -4.49
C THR A 311 -10.07 10.96 -5.92
N ALA A 312 -8.90 10.64 -6.51
CA ALA A 312 -8.78 10.13 -7.88
C ALA A 312 -9.76 8.98 -8.22
N ARG A 313 -9.95 8.03 -7.30
CA ARG A 313 -10.92 6.92 -7.48
C ARG A 313 -12.35 7.41 -7.64
N LEU A 314 -12.80 8.37 -6.82
CA LEU A 314 -14.15 8.91 -6.89
C LEU A 314 -14.31 9.81 -8.12
N ILE A 315 -13.27 10.57 -8.48
CA ILE A 315 -13.24 11.36 -9.72
C ILE A 315 -13.48 10.43 -10.91
N ASN A 316 -12.69 9.35 -11.04
CA ASN A 316 -12.85 8.37 -12.11
C ASN A 316 -14.26 7.77 -12.12
N LYS A 317 -14.78 7.38 -10.95
CA LYS A 317 -16.13 6.81 -10.83
C LYS A 317 -17.19 7.77 -11.37
N VAL A 318 -17.23 9.00 -10.87
CA VAL A 318 -18.22 10.00 -11.32
C VAL A 318 -18.07 10.31 -12.80
N CYS A 319 -16.83 10.52 -13.27
CA CYS A 319 -16.57 10.85 -14.66
C CYS A 319 -17.05 9.72 -15.60
N THR A 320 -16.73 8.46 -15.30
CA THR A 320 -17.18 7.31 -16.11
C THR A 320 -18.70 7.24 -16.21
N HIS A 321 -19.41 7.37 -15.08
CA HIS A 321 -20.88 7.36 -15.09
C HIS A 321 -21.45 8.56 -15.84
N CYS A 322 -20.86 9.75 -15.71
CA CYS A 322 -21.26 10.92 -16.47
C CYS A 322 -21.06 10.75 -17.99
N LEU A 323 -19.93 10.17 -18.41
CA LEU A 323 -19.65 9.88 -19.82
C LEU A 323 -20.64 8.85 -20.38
N LEU A 324 -20.95 7.80 -19.63
CA LEU A 324 -21.96 6.80 -20.00
C LEU A 324 -23.35 7.43 -20.14
N TYR A 325 -23.76 8.23 -19.16
CA TYR A 325 -25.03 8.97 -19.20
C TYR A 325 -25.10 9.92 -20.40
N GLY A 326 -24.02 10.67 -20.66
CA GLY A 326 -23.92 11.56 -21.80
C GLY A 326 -24.04 10.83 -23.13
N ALA A 327 -23.33 9.71 -23.29
CA ALA A 327 -23.40 8.88 -24.48
C ALA A 327 -24.82 8.31 -24.72
N GLN A 328 -25.48 7.80 -23.68
CA GLN A 328 -26.85 7.26 -23.78
C GLN A 328 -27.89 8.32 -24.16
N ASN A 329 -27.68 9.56 -23.70
CA ASN A 329 -28.61 10.68 -23.95
C ASN A 329 -28.20 11.58 -25.13
N GLY A 330 -27.18 11.17 -25.91
CA GLY A 330 -26.69 11.93 -27.06
C GLY A 330 -26.10 13.31 -26.72
N LYS A 331 -25.60 13.48 -25.50
CA LYS A 331 -24.99 14.72 -25.02
C LYS A 331 -23.48 14.67 -25.23
N ARG A 332 -22.94 15.71 -25.88
CA ARG A 332 -21.51 15.85 -26.16
C ARG A 332 -20.75 16.60 -25.05
N ILE A 333 -21.45 17.43 -24.30
CA ILE A 333 -20.90 18.19 -23.18
C ILE A 333 -21.68 17.79 -21.93
N ILE A 334 -20.94 17.47 -20.87
CA ILE A 334 -21.43 17.19 -19.53
C ILE A 334 -21.35 18.49 -18.72
N ASP A 335 -22.51 18.95 -18.25
CA ASP A 335 -22.63 20.10 -17.36
C ASP A 335 -22.83 19.70 -15.88
N ASP A 336 -22.86 20.69 -14.99
CA ASP A 336 -23.01 20.47 -13.56
C ASP A 336 -24.36 19.82 -13.18
N HIS A 337 -25.41 20.07 -13.97
CA HIS A 337 -26.72 19.48 -13.74
C HIS A 337 -26.68 17.97 -14.02
N MET A 338 -26.06 17.55 -15.11
CA MET A 338 -25.87 16.14 -15.45
C MET A 338 -25.02 15.42 -14.38
N VAL A 339 -23.94 16.05 -13.91
CA VAL A 339 -23.12 15.50 -12.81
C VAL A 339 -23.95 15.29 -11.55
N LYS A 340 -24.74 16.28 -11.13
CA LYS A 340 -25.63 16.16 -9.95
C LYS A 340 -26.65 15.04 -10.11
N LEU A 341 -27.22 14.89 -11.30
CA LEU A 341 -28.21 13.86 -11.60
C LEU A 341 -27.60 12.45 -11.51
N VAL A 342 -26.42 12.27 -12.09
CA VAL A 342 -25.67 11.00 -12.00
C VAL A 342 -25.30 10.68 -10.54
N ILE A 343 -24.84 11.67 -9.78
CA ILE A 343 -24.51 11.48 -8.37
C ILE A 343 -25.73 11.01 -7.58
N GLN A 344 -26.88 11.68 -7.73
CA GLN A 344 -28.11 11.37 -6.99
C GLN A 344 -28.79 10.07 -7.45
N GLY A 345 -28.62 9.68 -8.71
CA GLY A 345 -29.29 8.52 -9.30
C GLY A 345 -28.51 7.21 -9.16
N GLU A 346 -27.18 7.25 -9.20
CA GLU A 346 -26.36 6.05 -9.38
C GLU A 346 -25.22 5.89 -8.36
N LEU A 347 -24.87 6.95 -7.61
CA LEU A 347 -23.65 6.97 -6.79
C LEU A 347 -23.87 7.19 -5.30
N THR A 348 -25.12 7.47 -4.86
CA THR A 348 -25.54 7.55 -3.46
C THR A 348 -25.93 6.21 -2.86
#